data_AF-A0AB74A5T2-F1
#
_entry.id   AF-A0AB74A5T2-F1
#
_cell.length_a   1.000
_cell.length_b   1.000
_cell.length_c   1.000
_cell.angle_alpha   90.00
_cell.angle_beta   90.00
_cell.angle_gamma   90.00
#
_symmetry.space_group_name_H-M   'P 1'
#
loop_
_entity.id
_entity.type
_entity.pdbx_description
1 polymer ?
#
loop_
_entity_poly.entity_id
_entity_poly.type
_entity_poly.pdbx_seq_one_letter_code
_entity_poly.pdbx_strand_id
1 'polypeptide(L)'
;MKLMARTKYTVEKVLYFANQKSALHVGPNEEKIDSDLHRTVQALVEKGDIHLCGTDDSGEYFKTTKSGEIHLLKLQIAWRKAHQKDVADHQAALTLLTA
;
A
#
# COMPACT_ATOMS: atom_id res chain seq x y z
N MET A 1 8.63 -25.49 15.84
CA MET A 1 8.71 -24.49 14.75
C MET A 1 7.41 -23.70 14.76
N LYS A 2 7.46 -22.39 15.07
CA LYS A 2 6.30 -21.51 14.93
C LYS A 2 6.09 -21.33 13.42
N LEU A 3 5.00 -21.85 12.86
CA LEU A 3 4.57 -21.41 11.52
C LEU A 3 4.37 -19.90 11.63
N MET A 4 5.28 -19.11 11.07
CA MET A 4 5.02 -17.68 10.89
C MET A 4 3.84 -17.60 9.93
N ALA A 5 2.67 -17.21 10.43
CA ALA A 5 1.50 -16.97 9.61
C ALA A 5 1.93 -16.01 8.49
N ARG A 6 1.77 -16.44 7.24
CA ARG A 6 2.17 -15.64 6.07
C ARG A 6 1.29 -14.39 6.05
N THR A 7 1.88 -13.22 6.28
CA THR A 7 1.20 -11.93 6.14
C THR A 7 0.59 -11.83 4.74
N LYS A 8 -0.72 -11.69 4.66
CA LYS A 8 -1.50 -11.68 3.42
C LYS A 8 -1.48 -10.30 2.76
N TYR A 9 -1.35 -9.25 3.56
CA TYR A 9 -1.29 -7.85 3.14
C TYR A 9 0.04 -7.22 3.52
N THR A 10 1.00 -7.25 2.60
CA THR A 10 2.26 -6.51 2.74
C THR A 10 2.03 -5.03 2.48
N VAL A 11 2.96 -4.18 2.94
CA VAL A 11 2.96 -2.73 2.67
C VAL A 11 2.83 -2.43 1.17
N GLU A 12 3.63 -3.10 0.33
CA GLU A 12 3.57 -2.94 -1.13
C GLU A 12 2.17 -3.22 -1.67
N LYS A 13 1.53 -4.30 -1.20
CA LYS A 13 0.21 -4.71 -1.67
C LYS A 13 -0.89 -3.73 -1.25
N VAL A 14 -0.81 -3.21 -0.02
CA VAL A 14 -1.75 -2.19 0.48
C VAL A 14 -1.60 -0.89 -0.31
N LEU A 15 -0.37 -0.41 -0.51
CA LEU A 15 -0.11 0.77 -1.33
C LEU A 15 -0.54 0.57 -2.79
N TYR A 16 -0.30 -0.61 -3.36
CA TYR A 16 -0.72 -0.94 -4.70
C TYR A 16 -2.24 -0.82 -4.88
N PHE A 17 -3.03 -1.38 -3.96
CA PHE A 17 -4.50 -1.26 -4.01
C PHE A 17 -4.97 0.18 -3.75
N ALA A 18 -4.37 0.89 -2.81
CA ALA A 18 -4.69 2.28 -2.52
C ALA A 18 -4.38 3.22 -3.71
N ASN A 19 -3.40 2.86 -4.55
CA ASN A 19 -3.06 3.63 -5.75
C ASN A 19 -3.97 3.36 -6.95
N GLN A 20 -4.89 2.39 -6.87
CA GLN A 20 -5.81 2.10 -7.98
C GLN A 20 -6.95 3.11 -8.04
N LYS A 21 -7.59 3.24 -9.21
CA LYS A 21 -8.76 4.12 -9.39
C LYS A 21 -9.86 3.85 -8.36
N SER A 22 -10.11 2.59 -8.02
CA SER A 22 -11.14 2.15 -7.07
C SER A 22 -10.86 2.45 -5.59
N ALA A 23 -9.65 2.90 -5.24
CA ALA A 23 -9.16 2.95 -3.85
C ALA A 23 -9.02 1.56 -3.20
N LEU A 24 -8.37 1.52 -2.05
CA LEU A 24 -8.35 0.35 -1.17
C LEU A 24 -9.59 0.36 -0.29
N HIS A 25 -10.44 -0.65 -0.40
CA HIS A 25 -11.54 -0.89 0.54
C HIS A 25 -11.08 -1.67 1.76
N VAL A 26 -11.49 -1.23 2.95
CA VAL A 26 -11.24 -1.88 4.24
C VAL A 26 -12.59 -2.10 4.91
N GLY A 27 -12.96 -3.36 5.11
CA GLY A 27 -14.22 -3.72 5.72
C GLY A 27 -14.26 -3.40 7.23
N PRO A 28 -15.44 -3.13 7.81
CA PRO A 28 -15.61 -2.71 9.21
C PRO A 28 -15.25 -3.78 10.25
N ASN A 29 -15.02 -5.01 9.82
CA ASN A 29 -14.60 -6.10 10.70
C ASN A 29 -13.06 -6.23 10.79
N GLU A 30 -12.30 -5.60 9.89
CA GLU A 30 -10.84 -5.69 9.87
C GLU A 30 -10.21 -5.10 11.16
N GLU A 31 -10.77 -4.00 11.66
CA GLU A 31 -10.40 -3.40 12.94
C GLU A 31 -10.70 -4.34 14.12
N LYS A 32 -11.90 -4.92 14.14
CA LYS A 32 -12.35 -5.79 15.26
C LYS A 32 -11.49 -7.04 15.43
N ILE A 33 -10.93 -7.55 14.34
CA ILE A 33 -10.10 -8.76 14.35
C ILE A 33 -8.61 -8.45 14.39
N ASP A 34 -8.21 -7.17 14.49
CA ASP A 34 -6.83 -6.69 14.42
C ASP A 34 -6.03 -7.36 13.28
N SER A 35 -6.61 -7.32 12.08
CA SER A 35 -6.02 -8.01 10.93
C SER A 35 -4.66 -7.43 10.55
N ASP A 36 -3.89 -8.18 9.77
CA ASP A 36 -2.66 -7.64 9.17
C ASP A 36 -2.96 -6.48 8.21
N LEU A 37 -4.11 -6.49 7.53
CA LEU A 37 -4.58 -5.37 6.71
C LEU A 37 -4.82 -4.13 7.58
N HIS A 38 -5.59 -4.24 8.67
CA HIS A 38 -5.92 -3.10 9.54
C HIS A 38 -4.66 -2.44 10.10
N ARG A 39 -3.75 -3.23 10.68
CA ARG A 39 -2.47 -2.72 11.21
C ARG A 39 -1.60 -2.05 10.15
N THR A 40 -1.56 -2.62 8.94
CA THR A 40 -0.78 -2.04 7.83
C THR A 40 -1.40 -0.72 7.36
N VAL A 41 -2.73 -0.65 7.26
CA VAL A 41 -3.45 0.57 6.89
C VAL A 41 -3.21 1.65 7.94
N GLN A 42 -3.37 1.33 9.22
CA GLN A 42 -3.13 2.29 10.31
C GLN A 42 -1.71 2.87 10.25
N ALA A 43 -0.68 2.01 10.13
CA ALA A 43 0.70 2.46 10.05
C ALA A 43 0.98 3.35 8.82
N LEU A 44 0.31 3.08 7.68
CA LEU A 44 0.47 3.89 6.47
C LEU A 44 -0.30 5.22 6.56
N VAL A 45 -1.45 5.25 7.24
CA VAL A 45 -2.18 6.49 7.55
C VAL A 45 -1.34 7.37 8.48
N GLU A 46 -0.81 6.81 9.57
CA GLU A 46 0.05 7.53 10.53
C GLU A 46 1.31 8.10 9.87
N LYS A 47 1.87 7.38 8.90
CA LYS A 47 3.02 7.83 8.11
C LYS A 47 2.65 8.87 7.03
N GLY A 48 1.37 9.04 6.73
CA GLY A 48 0.87 9.92 5.68
C GLY A 48 1.04 9.37 4.26
N ASP A 49 1.31 8.06 4.11
CA ASP A 49 1.45 7.41 2.80
C ASP A 49 0.08 7.13 2.14
N ILE A 50 -0.98 7.00 2.95
CA ILE A 50 -2.37 6.89 2.47
C ILE A 50 -3.28 7.81 3.29
N HIS A 51 -4.45 8.16 2.74
CA HIS A 51 -5.48 8.93 3.43
C HIS A 51 -6.87 8.34 3.15
N LEU A 52 -7.79 8.52 4.09
CA LEU A 52 -9.20 8.17 3.92
C LEU A 52 -9.83 9.10 2.87
N CYS A 53 -10.43 8.54 1.84
CA CYS A 53 -11.08 9.28 0.75
C CYS A 53 -12.59 9.08 0.67
N GLY A 54 -13.15 8.14 1.45
CA GLY A 54 -14.58 7.89 1.49
C GLY A 54 -14.95 6.79 2.48
N THR A 55 -16.22 6.76 2.84
CA THR A 55 -16.82 5.78 3.76
C THR A 55 -18.23 5.47 3.27
N ASP A 56 -18.63 4.21 3.33
CA ASP A 56 -20.01 3.79 3.13
C ASP A 56 -20.39 2.65 4.10
N ASP A 57 -21.59 2.10 3.95
CA ASP A 57 -22.11 1.01 4.79
C ASP A 57 -21.27 -0.28 4.70
N SER A 58 -20.42 -0.40 3.68
CA SER A 58 -19.54 -1.55 3.46
C SER A 58 -18.14 -1.37 4.04
N GLY A 59 -17.73 -0.14 4.39
CA GLY A 59 -16.45 0.15 5.03
C GLY A 59 -15.79 1.46 4.62
N GLU A 60 -14.47 1.50 4.77
CA GLU A 60 -13.63 2.67 4.53
C GLU A 60 -12.83 2.53 3.24
N TYR A 61 -12.57 3.64 2.55
CA TYR A 61 -11.82 3.69 1.30
C TYR A 61 -10.58 4.57 1.44
N PHE A 62 -9.41 4.04 1.08
CA PHE A 62 -8.12 4.71 1.22
C PHE A 62 -7.42 4.91 -0.12
N LYS A 63 -6.82 6.10 -0.29
CA LYS A 63 -6.02 6.47 -1.46
C LYS A 63 -4.59 6.78 -1.06
N THR A 64 -3.65 6.49 -1.96
CA THR A 64 -2.26 6.93 -1.80
C THR A 64 -2.16 8.45 -1.84
N THR A 65 -1.26 8.96 -1.01
CA THR A 65 -0.72 10.32 -1.18
C THR A 65 0.46 10.28 -2.15
N LYS A 66 1.01 11.46 -2.47
CA LYS A 66 2.27 11.56 -3.21
C LYS A 66 3.42 10.80 -2.52
N SER A 67 3.49 10.80 -1.18
CA SER A 67 4.52 10.04 -0.46
C SER A 67 4.30 8.53 -0.58
N GLY A 68 3.03 8.08 -0.54
CA GLY A 68 2.66 6.68 -0.74
C GLY A 68 3.01 6.16 -2.12
N GLU A 69 2.77 6.95 -3.17
CA GLU A 69 3.17 6.59 -4.55
C GLU A 69 4.69 6.45 -4.67
N ILE A 70 5.45 7.39 -4.10
CA ILE A 70 6.91 7.33 -4.05
C ILE A 70 7.37 6.07 -3.29
N HIS A 71 6.73 5.76 -2.16
CA HIS A 71 7.04 4.57 -1.36
C HIS A 71 6.77 3.28 -2.14
N LEU A 72 5.62 3.20 -2.82
CA LEU A 72 5.26 2.08 -3.68
C LEU A 72 6.30 1.86 -4.78
N LEU A 73 6.66 2.90 -5.52
CA LEU A 73 7.64 2.82 -6.60
C LEU A 73 9.01 2.34 -6.09
N LYS A 74 9.46 2.83 -4.94
CA LYS A 74 10.71 2.37 -4.30
C LYS A 74 10.67 0.87 -3.98
N LEU A 75 9.55 0.36 -3.45
CA LEU A 75 9.37 -1.07 -3.16
C LEU A 75 9.40 -1.90 -4.45
N GLN A 76 8.66 -1.47 -5.48
CA GLN A 76 8.60 -2.17 -6.77
C GLN A 76 9.95 -2.18 -7.49
N ILE A 77 10.71 -1.08 -7.44
CA ILE A 77 12.07 -1.00 -7.99
C ILE A 77 13.00 -1.97 -7.24
N ALA A 78 12.94 -1.99 -5.90
CA ALA A 78 13.78 -2.89 -5.09
C ALA A 78 13.50 -4.36 -5.42
N TRP A 79 12.24 -4.75 -5.52
CA TRP A 79 11.85 -6.11 -5.89
C TRP A 79 12.32 -6.46 -7.31
N ARG A 80 12.12 -5.56 -8.28
CA ARG A 80 12.54 -5.76 -9.68
C ARG A 80 14.05 -5.92 -9.80
N LYS A 81 14.84 -5.10 -9.11
CA LYS A 81 16.30 -5.21 -9.05
C LYS A 81 16.73 -6.59 -8.51
N ALA A 82 16.11 -7.03 -7.42
CA ALA A 82 16.40 -8.35 -6.83
C ALA A 82 16.09 -9.52 -7.79
N HIS A 83 15.16 -9.33 -8.72
CA HIS A 83 14.75 -10.36 -9.69
C HIS A 83 15.28 -10.10 -11.12
N GLN A 84 16.26 -9.20 -11.28
CA GLN A 84 16.85 -8.86 -12.58
C GLN A 84 15.80 -8.45 -13.64
N LYS A 85 14.76 -7.73 -13.20
CA LYS A 85 13.71 -7.18 -14.06
C LYS A 85 14.01 -5.72 -14.41
N ASP A 86 13.51 -5.28 -15.56
CA ASP A 86 13.63 -3.88 -15.96
C ASP A 86 12.90 -2.94 -14.98
N VAL A 87 13.52 -1.79 -14.72
CA VAL A 87 13.05 -0.76 -13.79
C VAL A 87 12.89 0.61 -14.44
N ALA A 88 13.13 0.76 -15.74
CA ALA A 88 13.21 2.05 -16.41
C ALA A 88 11.94 2.88 -16.20
N ASP A 89 10.77 2.28 -16.44
CA ASP A 89 9.47 2.96 -16.28
C ASP A 89 9.21 3.41 -14.84
N HIS A 90 9.57 2.57 -13.87
CA HIS A 90 9.34 2.87 -12.45
C HIS A 90 10.29 3.96 -11.96
N GLN A 91 11.52 3.96 -12.45
CA GLN A 91 12.51 5.00 -12.15
C GLN A 91 12.13 6.33 -12.79
N ALA A 92 11.60 6.32 -14.01
CA ALA A 92 11.08 7.50 -14.68
C ALA A 92 9.88 8.09 -13.92
N ALA A 93 8.90 7.25 -13.55
CA ALA A 93 7.76 7.68 -12.74
C ALA A 93 8.19 8.24 -11.38
N LEU A 94 9.16 7.60 -10.71
CA LEU A 94 9.70 8.07 -9.44
C LEU A 94 10.35 9.44 -9.59
N THR A 95 11.13 9.65 -10.65
CA THR A 95 11.80 10.92 -10.95
C THR A 95 10.78 12.03 -11.15
N LEU A 96 9.71 11.78 -11.92
CA LEU A 96 8.63 12.73 -12.16
C LEU A 96 7.90 13.13 -10.87
N LEU A 97 7.73 12.19 -9.93
CA LEU A 97 7.10 12.49 -8.64
C LEU A 97 8.04 13.24 -7.68
N THR A 98 9.35 13.07 -7.79
CA THR A 98 10.31 13.74 -6.90
C THR A 98 10.88 15.05 -7.44
N ALA A 99 10.62 15.36 -8.71
CA ALA A 99 10.91 16.65 -9.32
C ALA A 99 10.00 17.75 -8.77
#